data_AF-A0AA97CP43-F1
#
_entry.id   AF-A0AA97CP43-F1
#
_cell.length_a   1.000
_cell.length_b   1.000
_cell.length_c   1.000
_cell.angle_alpha   90.00
_cell.angle_beta   90.00
_cell.angle_gamma   90.00
#
_symmetry.space_group_name_H-M   'P 1'
#
loop_
_entity.id
_entity.type
_entity.pdbx_description
1 polymer ?
#
loop_
_entity_poly.entity_id
_entity_poly.type
_entity_poly.pdbx_seq_one_letter_code
_entity_poly.pdbx_strand_id
1 'polypeptide(L)' 'MRWISVKDELPKPNTQQTMFIVCTEHGVGVARYEYDFGEVLFDGNTQFHGDKVTHWMPMPSKAYEK' A
#
# COMPACT_ATOMS: atom_id res chain seq x y z
N MET A 1 -3.69 -1.12 -13.75
CA MET A 1 -3.03 -0.78 -12.48
C MET A 1 -1.52 -0.65 -12.74
N ARG A 2 -0.86 0.39 -12.22
CA ARG A 2 0.59 0.63 -12.37
C ARG A 2 1.22 0.81 -11.00
N TRP A 3 2.45 0.32 -10.83
CA TRP A 3 3.26 0.60 -9.66
C TRP A 3 3.78 2.03 -9.71
N ILE A 4 3.67 2.74 -8.59
CA ILE A 4 4.12 4.12 -8.42
C ILE A 4 5.23 4.10 -7.39
N SER A 5 6.40 4.63 -7.73
CA SER A 5 7.52 4.75 -6.79
C SER A 5 7.19 5.81 -5.73
N VAL A 6 7.47 5.52 -4.47
CA VAL A 6 7.30 6.49 -3.38
C VAL A 6 8.19 7.73 -3.52
N LYS A 7 9.25 7.63 -4.35
CA LYS A 7 10.13 8.77 -4.66
C LYS A 7 9.53 9.71 -5.71
N ASP A 8 8.66 9.19 -6.56
CA ASP A 8 8.03 9.97 -7.64
C ASP A 8 6.75 10.63 -7.14
N GLU A 9 5.89 9.85 -6.47
CA GLU A 9 4.62 10.32 -5.94
C GLU A 9 4.22 9.52 -4.69
N LEU A 10 3.72 10.21 -3.67
CA LEU A 10 3.12 9.59 -2.49
C LEU A 10 1.60 9.50 -2.63
N PRO A 11 0.94 8.49 -2.02
CA PRO A 11 -0.50 8.41 -2.03
C PRO A 11 -1.12 9.68 -1.44
N LYS A 12 -2.19 10.17 -2.06
CA LYS A 12 -2.96 11.27 -1.49
C LYS A 12 -3.86 10.70 -0.41
N PRO A 13 -3.77 11.17 0.86
CA PRO A 13 -4.70 10.77 1.89
C PRO A 13 -6.09 11.27 1.48
N ASN A 14 -6.91 10.37 0.96
CA ASN A 14 -8.32 10.64 0.70
C ASN A 14 -9.14 9.83 1.72
N THR A 15 -10.30 10.36 2.10
CA THR A 15 -11.15 9.75 3.14
C THR A 15 -11.77 8.40 2.75
N GLN A 16 -11.65 7.98 1.49
CA GLN A 16 -12.27 6.75 0.97
C GLN A 16 -11.30 5.59 0.79
N GLN A 17 -10.00 5.85 0.69
CA GLN A 17 -9.00 4.84 0.36
C GLN A 17 -7.78 4.98 1.25
N THR A 18 -7.81 4.22 2.34
CA THR A 18 -6.72 4.22 3.33
C THR A 18 -5.73 3.08 3.10
N MET A 19 -6.10 2.04 2.35
CA MET A 19 -5.26 0.88 2.06
C MET A 19 -4.67 0.94 0.65
N PHE A 20 -3.41 0.53 0.54
CA PHE A 20 -2.64 0.46 -0.70
C PHE A 20 -1.87 -0.85 -0.75
N ILE A 21 -1.71 -1.39 -1.95
CA ILE A 21 -0.78 -2.50 -2.18
C ILE A 21 0.61 -1.88 -2.22
N VAL A 22 1.56 -2.42 -1.46
CA VAL A 22 2.91 -1.90 -1.33
C VAL A 22 3.94 -2.97 -1.63
N CYS A 23 5.09 -2.56 -2.15
CA CYS A 23 6.25 -3.41 -2.37
C CYS A 23 7.38 -2.98 -1.42
N THR A 24 7.82 -3.88 -0.57
CA THR A 24 8.92 -3.71 0.40
C THR A 24 10.08 -4.63 0.03
N GLU A 25 11.16 -4.58 0.81
CA GLU A 25 12.31 -5.49 0.66
C GLU A 25 11.95 -6.96 0.94
N HIS A 26 10.89 -7.20 1.73
CA HIS A 26 10.41 -8.53 2.10
C HIS A 26 9.34 -9.08 1.15
N GLY A 27 8.86 -8.28 0.20
CA GLY A 27 7.91 -8.70 -0.82
C GLY A 27 6.74 -7.74 -1.01
N VAL A 28 5.60 -8.26 -1.46
CA VAL A 28 4.39 -7.48 -1.70
C VAL A 28 3.41 -7.67 -0.53
N GLY A 29 2.92 -6.57 0.01
CA GLY A 29 1.96 -6.54 1.11
C GLY A 29 0.90 -5.46 0.91
N VAL A 30 0.10 -5.24 1.94
CA VAL A 30 -0.91 -4.17 1.98
C VAL A 30 -0.62 -3.28 3.18
N ALA A 31 -0.58 -1.98 2.97
CA ALA A 31 -0.32 -1.02 4.03
C ALA A 31 -1.36 0.08 4.06
N ARG A 32 -1.63 0.58 5.27
CA ARG A 32 -2.40 1.80 5.45
C ARG A 32 -1.47 3.00 5.28
N TYR A 33 -1.92 4.02 4.55
CA TYR A 33 -1.18 5.28 4.41
C TYR A 33 -1.83 6.38 5.23
N GLU A 34 -1.14 6.86 6.25
CA GLU A 34 -1.51 8.01 7.08
C GLU A 34 -0.32 8.96 7.19
N TYR A 35 -0.09 9.73 6.12
CA TYR A 35 1.12 10.56 5.94
C TYR A 35 2.45 9.78 5.81
N ASP A 36 2.46 8.50 6.19
CA ASP A 36 3.51 7.53 5.94
C ASP A 36 2.92 6.09 5.93
N PHE A 37 3.70 5.13 5.41
CA PHE A 37 3.37 3.70 5.45
C PHE A 37 3.87 3.07 6.75
N GLY A 38 3.06 3.10 7.81
CA GLY A 38 3.47 2.61 9.13
C GLY A 38 3.44 1.09 9.30
N GLU A 39 2.30 0.46 8.98
CA GLU A 39 2.07 -0.97 9.18
C GLU A 39 1.84 -1.66 7.83
N VAL A 40 2.75 -2.55 7.46
CA VAL A 40 2.63 -3.40 6.27
C VAL A 40 2.19 -4.81 6.68
N LEU A 41 1.03 -5.21 6.19
CA LEU A 41 0.45 -6.53 6.36
C LEU A 41 0.90 -7.44 5.21
N PHE A 42 1.57 -8.53 5.53
CA PHE A 42 1.91 -9.59 4.58
C PHE A 42 0.99 -10.79 4.76
N ASP A 43 0.92 -11.61 3.70
CA ASP A 43 0.20 -12.88 3.74
C ASP A 43 0.75 -13.77 4.88
N GLY A 44 -0.15 -14.43 5.62
CA GLY A 44 0.23 -15.22 6.79
C GLY A 44 0.36 -14.44 8.12
N ASN A 45 -0.29 -13.27 8.24
CA ASN A 45 -0.38 -12.49 9.49
C ASN A 45 0.96 -11.96 10.03
N THR A 46 2.01 -11.96 9.19
CA THR A 46 3.30 -11.39 9.58
C THR A 46 3.24 -9.88 9.35
N GLN A 47 3.43 -9.12 10.43
CA GLN A 47 3.53 -7.67 10.40
C GLN A 47 4.99 -7.26 10.49
N PHE A 48 5.43 -6.43 9.56
CA PHE A 48 6.74 -5.78 9.65
C PHE A 48 6.51 -4.28 9.88
N HIS A 49 7.09 -3.78 10.97
CA HIS A 49 7.12 -2.36 11.28
C HIS A 49 8.41 -1.75 10.75
N GLY A 50 8.29 -0.60 10.07
CA GLY A 50 9.45 0.15 9.57
C GLY A 50 10.08 -0.42 8.30
N ASP A 51 9.36 -1.30 7.60
CA ASP A 51 9.80 -1.83 6.32
C ASP A 51 9.79 -0.73 5.25
N LYS A 52 10.88 -0.64 4.48
CA LYS A 52 11.02 0.44 3.49
C LYS A 52 10.14 0.15 2.28
N VAL A 53 9.00 0.83 2.21
CA VAL A 53 8.14 0.80 1.02
C VAL A 53 8.86 1.48 -0.14
N THR A 54 8.99 0.79 -1.27
CA THR A 54 9.63 1.32 -2.49
C THR A 54 8.60 1.76 -3.52
N HIS A 55 7.52 1.01 -3.65
CA HIS A 55 6.45 1.26 -4.60
C HIS A 55 5.10 0.98 -3.96
N TRP A 56 4.08 1.66 -4.47
CA TRP A 56 2.70 1.46 -4.06
C TRP A 56 1.78 1.42 -5.26
N MET A 57 0.57 0.90 -5.04
CA MET A 57 -0.49 0.81 -6.02
C MET A 57 -1.83 1.01 -5.32
N PRO A 58 -2.77 1.75 -5.92
CA PRO A 58 -4.11 1.85 -5.38
C PRO A 58 -4.77 0.47 -5.35
N MET A 59 -5.55 0.22 -4.29
CA MET A 59 -6.37 -0.98 -4.22
C MET A 59 -7.30 -1.05 -5.45
N PRO A 60 -7.52 -2.24 -6.03
CA PRO A 60 -8.54 -2.39 -7.04
C PRO A 60 -9.85 -1.85 -6.49
N SER A 61 -10.47 -0.90 -7.20
CA SER A 61 -11.86 -0.59 -6.93
C SER A 61 -12.64 -1.88 -7.11
N LYS A 62 -13.54 -2.20 -6.16
CA LYS A 62 -14.50 -3.27 -6.40
C LYS A 62 -15.16 -2.95 -7.74
N ALA A 63 -14.96 -3.82 -8.73
CA ALA A 63 -15.88 -3.84 -9.85
C ALA A 63 -17.26 -4.06 -9.21
N TYR A 64 -18.13 -3.07 -9.33
CA TYR A 64 -19.55 -3.26 -9.07
C TYR A 64 -19.99 -4.42 -9.99
N GLU A 65 -20.09 -5.63 -9.45
CA GLU A 65 -20.91 -6.67 -10.08
C GLU A 65 -22.36 -6.21 -9.91
N LYS A 66 -23.02 -6.07 -11.06
CA LYS A 66 -24.35 -5.49 -11.24
C LYS A 66 -25.44 -6.44 -10.76
#